data_AF-A0A817IYJ9-F1
#
_entry.id   AF-A0A817IYJ9-F1
#
_cell.length_a   1.000
_cell.length_b   1.000
_cell.length_c   1.000
_cell.angle_alpha   90.00
_cell.angle_beta   90.00
_cell.angle_gamma   90.00
#
_symmetry.space_group_name_H-M   'P 1'
#
loop_
_entity.id
_entity.type
_entity.pdbx_description
1 polymer ?
#
loop_
_entity_poly.entity_id
_entity_poly.type
_entity_poly.pdbx_seq_one_letter_code
_entity_poly.pdbx_strand_id
1 'polypeptide(L)' 'MLELIRRNILPEHQAGFRPGKSTIYNIVQLERYAQGQLRRARRRHHSAVILFDIKA' A
#
# COMPACT_ATOMS: atom_id res chain seq x y z
N MET A 1 24.20 0.66 -1.60
CA MET A 1 22.91 1.00 -2.27
C MET A 1 22.46 -0.08 -3.25
N LEU A 2 23.35 -0.56 -4.15
CA LEU A 2 23.06 -1.66 -5.09
C LEU A 2 22.68 -2.99 -4.41
N GLU A 3 23.24 -3.29 -3.24
CA GLU A 3 22.98 -4.55 -2.51
C GLU A 3 21.57 -4.68 -1.91
N LEU A 4 20.98 -3.57 -1.43
CA LEU A 4 19.61 -3.56 -0.87
C LEU A 4 18.53 -3.78 -1.94
N ILE A 5 18.77 -3.24 -3.14
CA ILE A 5 17.89 -3.40 -4.31
C ILE A 5 17.94 -4.85 -4.80
N ARG A 6 19.14 -5.45 -4.84
CA ARG A 6 19.36 -6.84 -5.29
C ARG A 6 18.74 -7.89 -4.38
N ARG A 7 18.61 -7.60 -3.07
CA ARG A 7 18.00 -8.51 -2.07
C ARG A 7 16.48 -8.36 -1.93
N ASN A 8 15.85 -7.42 -2.65
CA ASN A 8 14.41 -7.18 -2.65
C ASN A 8 13.77 -7.19 -1.23
N ILE A 9 14.46 -6.61 -0.25
CA ILE A 9 14.03 -6.64 1.17
C ILE A 9 12.78 -5.77 1.39
N LEU A 10 12.54 -4.81 0.51
CA LEU A 10 11.45 -3.84 0.66
C LEU A 10 10.30 -4.22 -0.29
N PRO A 11 9.08 -4.48 0.23
CA PRO A 11 7.92 -4.83 -0.59
C PRO A 11 7.60 -3.77 -1.65
N GLU A 12 7.16 -4.19 -2.84
CA GLU A 12 6.89 -3.28 -3.98
C GLU A 12 5.89 -2.15 -3.66
N HIS A 13 4.96 -2.41 -2.75
CA HIS A 13 3.94 -1.45 -2.31
C HIS A 13 4.44 -0.44 -1.27
N GLN A 14 5.66 -0.60 -0.73
CA GLN A 14 6.22 0.34 0.24
C GLN A 14 6.74 1.59 -0.46
N ALA A 15 6.04 2.72 -0.35
CA ALA A 15 6.54 4.01 -0.85
C ALA A 15 7.49 4.75 0.10
N GLY A 16 7.46 4.42 1.40
CA GLY A 16 8.22 5.14 2.43
C GLY A 16 9.73 5.11 2.15
N PHE A 17 10.36 6.29 2.22
CA PHE A 17 11.82 6.48 2.08
C PHE A 17 12.42 5.95 0.78
N ARG A 18 11.62 5.83 -0.29
CA ARG A 18 12.11 5.43 -1.63
C ARG A 18 12.31 6.63 -2.56
N PRO A 19 13.43 6.67 -3.32
CA PRO A 19 13.62 7.68 -4.35
C PRO A 19 12.47 7.69 -5.37
N GLY A 20 11.96 8.87 -5.72
CA GLY A 20 10.88 9.04 -6.69
C GLY A 20 9.50 8.52 -6.24
N LYS A 21 9.35 8.19 -4.95
CA LYS A 21 8.06 7.82 -4.35
C LYS A 21 7.64 8.90 -3.34
N SER A 22 6.34 9.11 -3.24
CA SER A 22 5.75 10.06 -2.30
C SER A 22 4.59 9.43 -1.55
N THR A 23 4.15 10.05 -0.47
CA THR A 23 2.97 9.64 0.29
C THR A 23 1.72 9.52 -0.59
N ILE A 24 1.60 10.36 -1.62
CA ILE A 24 0.48 10.34 -2.58
C ILE A 24 0.39 8.98 -3.29
N TYR A 25 1.52 8.33 -3.58
CA TYR A 25 1.52 7.00 -4.19
C TYR A 25 0.73 5.97 -3.35
N ASN A 26 0.93 5.97 -2.02
CA ASN A 26 0.21 5.06 -1.12
C ASN A 26 -1.29 5.36 -1.09
N ILE A 27 -1.66 6.65 -1.09
CA ILE A 27 -3.06 7.09 -1.06
C ILE A 27 -3.79 6.63 -2.33
N VAL A 28 -3.21 6.87 -3.50
CA VAL A 28 -3.80 6.49 -4.79
C VAL A 28 -3.92 4.96 -4.92
N GLN A 29 -2.95 4.19 -4.41
CA GLN A 29 -3.03 2.73 -4.39
C GLN A 29 -4.18 2.22 -3.53
N LEU A 30 -4.34 2.77 -2.32
CA LEU A 30 -5.45 2.43 -1.42
C LEU A 30 -6.80 2.77 -2.05
N GLU A 31 -6.92 3.95 -2.65
CA GLU A 31 -8.14 4.39 -3.33
C GLU A 31 -8.52 3.43 -4.47
N ARG A 32 -7.57 3.08 -5.34
CA ARG A 32 -7.81 2.14 -6.45
C ARG A 32 -8.24 0.76 -5.96
N TYR A 33 -7.60 0.26 -4.91
CA TYR A 33 -7.99 -1.00 -4.29
C TYR A 33 -9.42 -0.93 -3.74
N ALA A 34 -9.73 0.12 -2.97
CA ALA A 34 -11.06 0.34 -2.42
C ALA A 34 -12.11 0.47 -3.53
N GLN A 35 -11.85 1.23 -4.59
CA GLN A 35 -12.77 1.36 -5.72
C GLN A 35 -13.01 0.01 -6.41
N GLY A 36 -11.95 -0.79 -6.64
CA GLY A 36 -12.07 -2.09 -7.32
C GLY A 36 -12.83 -3.15 -6.51
N GLN A 37 -12.63 -3.16 -5.19
CA GLN A 37 -13.21 -4.19 -4.30
C GLN A 37 -14.59 -3.78 -3.75
N LEU A 38 -14.80 -2.49 -3.46
CA LEU A 38 -16.03 -2.02 -2.82
C LEU A 38 -17.13 -1.69 -3.82
N ARG A 39 -16.80 -1.27 -5.05
CA ARG A 39 -17.83 -0.87 -6.04
C ARG A 39 -18.53 -2.06 -6.72
N ARG A 40 -18.03 -3.29 -6.58
CA ARG A 40 -18.62 -4.49 -7.22
C ARG A 40 -19.81 -5.09 -6.45
N ALA A 41 -20.32 -4.40 -5.43
CA ALA A 41 -21.29 -4.93 -4.50
C ALA A 41 -22.73 -5.03 -5.08
N ARG A 42 -23.06 -6.17 -5.68
CA ARG A 42 -24.46 -6.69 -5.77
C ARG A 42 -24.96 -7.26 -4.42
N ARG A 43 -24.08 -7.39 -3.41
CA ARG A 43 -24.34 -7.86 -2.03
C ARG A 43 -23.59 -6.99 -1.03
N ARG A 44 -24.09 -6.87 0.21
CA ARG A 44 -23.40 -6.16 1.30
C ARG A 44 -22.03 -6.80 1.55
N HIS A 45 -20.97 -6.04 1.34
CA HIS A 45 -19.60 -6.41 1.71
C HIS A 45 -19.20 -5.60 2.93
N HIS A 46 -18.71 -6.27 3.96
CA HIS A 46 -18.03 -5.60 5.07
C HIS A 46 -16.55 -5.52 4.72
N SER A 47 -15.96 -4.35 4.96
CA SER A 47 -14.57 -4.08 4.68
C SER A 47 -13.92 -3.48 5.91
N ALA A 48 -12.70 -3.92 6.18
CA ALA A 48 -11.91 -3.47 7.32
C ALA A 48 -10.53 -3.05 6.84
N VAL A 49 -9.94 -2.07 7.52
CA VAL A 49 -8.56 -1.63 7.33
C VAL A 49 -7.84 -1.83 8.66
N ILE A 50 -6.68 -2.46 8.62
CA ILE A 50 -5.82 -2.66 9.80
C ILE A 50 -4.73 -1.58 9.74
N LEU A 51 -4.74 -0.70 10.73
CA LEU A 51 -3.72 0.33 10.93
C LEU A 51 -2.88 -0.07 12.14
N PHE A 52 -1.57 -0.17 11.95
CA PHE A 52 -0.64 -0.45 13.03
C PHE A 52 0.62 0.41 12.86
N ASP A 53 1.27 0.67 13.98
CA ASP A 53 2.54 1.36 14.06
C ASP A 53 3.52 0.51 14.86
N ILE A 54 4.79 0.50 14.45
CA ILE A 54 5.84 -0.27 15.10
C ILE A 54 6.55 0.68 16.05
N LYS A 55 6.34 0.49 17.36
CA LYS A 55 7.09 1.21 18.40
C LYS A 55 8.57 0.84 18.29
N ALA A 56 9.43 1.86 18.27
CA ALA A 56 10.89 1.71 18.29
C ALA A 56 11.41 1.51 19.71
#